data_AF-A0A6J7VM68-F1
#
_entry.id   AF-A0A6J7VM68-F1
#
_cell.length_a   1.000
_cell.length_b   1.000
_cell.length_c   1.000
_cell.angle_alpha   90.00
_cell.angle_beta   90.00
_cell.angle_gamma   90.00
#
_symmetry.space_group_name_H-M   'P 1'
#
loop_
_entity.id
_entity.type
_entity.pdbx_description
1 polymer ?
#
loop_
_entity_poly.entity_id
_entity_poly.type
_entity_poly.pdbx_seq_one_letter_code
_entity_poly.pdbx_strand_id
1 'polypeptide(L)'
;MKTEIVQEIFEKLHSLGLDPTLGGASDITVNCQLLDAKGGSGSKTITYENAVLVDEKEKAIFLYEKTAEKSKGFSFGSNSESSFQSGKTLSRHVKGVFVGTNGAQVSYDFDIGEISKTIKSVAETHGLKFKSVIRRKSAES
;
A
#
# COMPACT_ATOMS: atom_id res chain seq x y z
N MET A 1 -15.25 19.04 -9.83
CA MET A 1 -14.02 18.44 -10.37
C MET A 1 -13.21 17.73 -9.28
N LYS A 2 -12.49 18.40 -8.37
CA LYS A 2 -11.72 17.69 -7.32
C LYS A 2 -12.55 16.66 -6.53
N THR A 3 -13.75 17.02 -6.06
CA THR A 3 -14.63 16.11 -5.30
C THR A 3 -15.00 14.86 -6.11
N GLU A 4 -15.24 14.99 -7.42
CA GLU A 4 -15.59 13.87 -8.30
C GLU A 4 -14.39 12.92 -8.49
N ILE A 5 -13.19 13.48 -8.69
CA ILE A 5 -11.93 12.71 -8.83
C ILE A 5 -11.62 11.96 -7.53
N VAL A 6 -11.77 12.62 -6.39
CA VAL A 6 -11.56 12.02 -5.06
C VAL A 6 -12.55 10.87 -4.84
N GLN A 7 -13.82 11.07 -5.17
CA GLN A 7 -14.85 10.03 -5.04
C GLN A 7 -14.57 8.84 -5.99
N GLU A 8 -14.17 9.10 -7.23
CA GLU A 8 -13.85 8.03 -8.18
C GLU A 8 -12.65 7.19 -7.71
N ILE A 9 -11.59 7.83 -7.20
CA ILE A 9 -10.43 7.12 -6.65
C ILE A 9 -10.86 6.30 -5.44
N PHE A 10 -11.66 6.88 -4.54
CA PHE A 10 -12.17 6.19 -3.35
C PHE A 10 -12.92 4.91 -3.73
N GLU A 11 -13.86 4.99 -4.68
CA GLU A 11 -14.66 3.85 -5.12
C GLU A 11 -13.79 2.77 -5.79
N LYS A 12 -12.82 3.17 -6.62
CA LYS A 12 -11.89 2.22 -7.24
C LYS A 12 -10.99 1.54 -6.21
N LEU A 13 -10.47 2.26 -5.22
CA LEU A 13 -9.68 1.66 -4.13
C LEU A 13 -10.52 0.68 -3.32
N HIS A 14 -11.77 1.04 -3.00
CA HIS A 14 -12.70 0.16 -2.33
C HIS A 14 -13.01 -1.10 -3.16
N SER A 15 -13.15 -0.97 -4.48
CA SER A 15 -13.37 -2.12 -5.38
C SER A 15 -12.17 -3.09 -5.46
N LEU A 16 -10.96 -2.62 -5.12
CA LEU A 16 -9.76 -3.43 -4.97
C LEU A 16 -9.68 -4.13 -3.59
N GLY A 17 -10.73 -4.03 -2.77
CA GLY A 17 -10.77 -4.66 -1.44
C GLY A 17 -9.98 -3.90 -0.38
N LEU A 18 -9.74 -2.61 -0.57
CA LEU A 18 -9.14 -1.73 0.44
C LEU A 18 -10.23 -0.97 1.19
N ASP A 19 -9.88 -0.48 2.38
CA ASP A 19 -10.74 0.39 3.19
C ASP A 19 -10.19 1.83 3.18
N PRO A 20 -10.41 2.61 2.09
CA PRO A 20 -9.98 4.00 2.05
C PRO A 20 -10.80 4.86 3.02
N THR A 21 -10.16 5.93 3.50
CA THR A 21 -10.78 6.97 4.32
C THR A 21 -10.62 8.32 3.63
N LEU A 22 -11.63 9.18 3.75
CA LEU A 22 -11.63 10.52 3.15
C LEU A 22 -11.19 11.58 4.15
N GLY A 23 -10.45 12.58 3.66
CA GLY A 23 -10.10 13.80 4.39
C GLY A 23 -8.91 13.68 5.35
N GLY A 24 -8.71 14.74 6.14
CA GLY A 24 -7.54 14.91 7.01
C GLY A 24 -6.46 15.76 6.33
N ALA A 25 -5.20 15.35 6.43
CA ALA A 25 -4.07 16.03 5.79
C ALA A 25 -3.96 15.69 4.29
N SER A 26 -4.63 14.64 3.83
CA SER A 26 -4.71 14.19 2.43
C SER A 26 -6.18 14.08 2.02
N ASP A 27 -6.46 13.94 0.72
CA ASP A 27 -7.84 13.72 0.28
C ASP A 27 -8.30 12.29 0.57
N ILE A 28 -7.39 11.30 0.42
CA ILE A 28 -7.66 9.88 0.65
C ILE A 28 -6.48 9.24 1.38
N THR A 29 -6.75 8.36 2.34
CA THR A 29 -5.71 7.51 2.94
C THR A 29 -6.18 6.07 3.09
N VAL A 30 -5.25 5.13 2.90
CA VAL A 30 -5.43 3.70 3.20
C VAL A 30 -4.36 3.30 4.20
N ASN A 31 -4.77 2.55 5.23
CA ASN A 31 -3.85 1.91 6.16
C ASN A 31 -4.42 0.54 6.53
N CYS A 32 -3.82 -0.52 6.00
CA CYS A 32 -4.31 -1.87 6.21
C CYS A 32 -3.17 -2.87 6.49
N GLN A 33 -3.56 -3.96 7.14
CA GLN A 33 -2.70 -5.12 7.34
C GLN A 33 -3.02 -6.14 6.24
N LEU A 34 -2.05 -6.37 5.34
CA LEU A 34 -2.18 -7.35 4.27
C LEU A 34 -1.98 -8.78 4.78
N LEU A 35 -1.07 -8.97 5.73
CA LEU A 35 -0.77 -10.29 6.31
C LEU A 35 -0.45 -10.17 7.79
N ASP A 36 -1.00 -11.06 8.62
CA ASP A 36 -0.50 -11.37 9.96
C ASP A 36 -0.45 -12.88 10.15
N ALA A 37 0.69 -13.48 9.84
CA ALA A 37 0.93 -14.91 9.95
C ALA A 37 1.80 -15.20 11.18
N LYS A 38 1.36 -16.14 12.01
CA LYS A 38 2.11 -16.64 13.17
C LYS A 38 2.22 -18.16 13.07
N GLY A 39 3.41 -18.71 13.29
CA GLY A 39 3.70 -20.13 13.17
C GLY A 39 4.89 -20.55 14.05
N GLY A 40 5.24 -21.83 13.99
CA GLY A 40 6.24 -22.43 14.89
C GLY A 40 7.66 -21.95 14.67
N SER A 41 7.94 -21.54 13.44
CA SER A 41 9.22 -21.04 13.00
C SER A 41 9.34 -19.51 13.08
N GLY A 42 8.25 -18.80 13.41
CA GLY A 42 8.26 -17.34 13.42
C GLY A 42 6.90 -16.64 13.22
N SER A 43 6.96 -15.33 13.02
CA SER A 43 5.81 -14.49 12.64
C SER A 43 6.18 -13.60 11.46
N LYS A 44 5.23 -13.37 10.57
CA LYS A 44 5.37 -12.46 9.43
C LYS A 44 4.16 -11.52 9.38
N THR A 45 4.43 -10.23 9.36
CA THR A 45 3.41 -9.19 9.23
C THR A 45 3.74 -8.32 8.02
N ILE A 46 2.74 -8.04 7.19
CA ILE A 46 2.84 -7.12 6.06
C ILE A 46 1.76 -6.05 6.23
N THR A 47 2.17 -4.78 6.22
CA THR A 47 1.26 -3.63 6.28
C THR A 47 1.43 -2.77 5.03
N TYR A 48 0.33 -2.19 4.58
CA TYR A 48 0.29 -1.27 3.46
C TYR A 48 -0.35 0.05 3.89
N GLU A 49 0.26 1.14 3.44
CA GLU A 49 -0.15 2.50 3.74
C GLU A 49 -0.09 3.33 2.45
N ASN A 50 -1.11 4.13 2.18
CA ASN A 50 -1.05 5.15 1.14
C ASN A 50 -1.68 6.48 1.58
N ALA A 51 -1.34 7.53 0.84
CA ALA A 51 -1.98 8.83 0.92
C ALA A 51 -2.08 9.43 -0.49
N VAL A 52 -3.24 9.99 -0.82
CA VAL A 52 -3.55 10.60 -2.11
C VAL A 52 -3.96 12.06 -1.89
N LEU A 53 -3.32 12.95 -2.66
CA LEU A 53 -3.69 14.36 -2.74
C LEU A 53 -3.98 14.73 -4.20
N VAL A 54 -5.17 15.25 -4.45
CA VAL A 54 -5.57 15.86 -5.71
C VAL A 54 -5.32 17.36 -5.58
N ASP A 55 -4.31 17.85 -6.31
CA ASP A 55 -3.92 19.25 -6.35
C ASP A 55 -4.37 19.89 -7.67
N GLU A 56 -5.42 20.72 -7.59
CA GLU A 56 -5.96 21.44 -8.74
C GLU A 56 -5.01 22.55 -9.24
N LYS A 57 -4.19 23.14 -8.36
CA LYS A 57 -3.23 24.20 -8.72
C LYS A 57 -2.10 23.62 -9.55
N GLU A 58 -1.55 22.50 -9.11
CA GLU A 58 -0.49 21.80 -9.85
C GLU A 58 -0.99 20.93 -11.00
N LYS A 59 -2.32 20.76 -11.11
CA LYS A 59 -2.98 19.81 -12.02
C LYS A 59 -2.35 18.42 -11.91
N ALA A 60 -2.22 17.94 -10.67
CA ALA A 60 -1.55 16.69 -10.37
C ALA A 60 -2.24 15.90 -9.26
N ILE A 61 -2.13 14.58 -9.33
CA ILE A 61 -2.43 13.66 -8.24
C ILE A 61 -1.11 13.18 -7.66
N PHE A 62 -0.90 13.44 -6.37
CA PHE A 62 0.23 12.95 -5.60
C PHE A 62 -0.14 11.67 -4.88
N LEU A 63 0.69 10.64 -5.04
CA LEU A 63 0.55 9.36 -4.37
C LEU A 63 1.78 9.07 -3.52
N TYR A 64 1.60 8.98 -2.22
CA TYR A 64 2.53 8.32 -1.32
C TYR A 64 2.07 6.87 -1.11
N GLU A 65 3.00 5.92 -1.25
CA GLU A 65 2.76 4.50 -0.94
C GLU A 65 3.92 3.95 -0.11
N LYS A 66 3.58 3.08 0.85
CA LYS A 66 4.54 2.38 1.69
C LYS A 66 4.05 0.97 1.97
N THR A 67 4.92 -0.01 1.73
CA THR A 67 4.76 -1.37 2.23
C THR A 67 5.84 -1.64 3.26
N ALA A 68 5.43 -2.15 4.42
CA ALA A 68 6.35 -2.57 5.47
C ALA A 68 6.14 -4.06 5.78
N GLU A 69 7.24 -4.79 5.80
CA GLU A 69 7.30 -6.20 6.15
C GLU A 69 8.11 -6.36 7.44
N LYS A 70 7.54 -7.07 8.41
CA LYS A 70 8.22 -7.47 9.64
C LYS A 70 8.21 -8.98 9.72
N SER A 71 9.39 -9.57 9.83
CA SER A 71 9.55 -11.01 9.99
C SER A 71 10.39 -11.30 11.23
N LYS A 72 9.90 -12.17 12.11
CA LYS A 72 10.63 -12.72 13.25
C LYS A 72 10.71 -14.22 13.06
N GLY A 73 11.89 -14.84 13.13
CA GLY A 73 12.01 -16.30 12.99
C GLY A 73 13.28 -16.86 13.60
N PHE A 74 13.29 -18.17 13.80
CA PHE A 74 14.42 -18.91 14.37
C PHE A 74 15.44 -19.22 13.26
N SER A 75 16.39 -18.32 13.01
CA SER A 75 17.60 -18.67 12.26
C SER A 75 18.52 -19.47 13.18
N PHE A 76 18.97 -20.65 12.75
CA PHE A 76 20.00 -21.45 13.44
C PHE A 76 21.23 -20.55 13.72
N GLY A 77 21.31 -20.00 14.93
CA GLY A 77 22.44 -19.19 15.41
C GLY A 77 22.14 -17.75 15.87
N SER A 78 20.98 -17.14 15.60
CA SER A 78 20.65 -15.82 16.18
C SER A 78 19.15 -15.49 16.10
N ASN A 79 18.59 -14.92 17.19
CA ASN A 79 17.31 -14.22 17.16
C ASN A 79 17.48 -12.95 16.32
N SER A 80 17.21 -13.03 15.01
CA SER A 80 17.27 -11.88 14.11
C SER A 80 15.85 -11.46 13.74
N GLU A 81 15.41 -10.31 14.25
CA GLU A 81 14.24 -9.60 13.72
C GLU A 81 14.69 -8.83 12.47
N SER A 82 14.07 -9.10 11.33
CA SER A 82 14.31 -8.34 10.10
C SER A 82 13.10 -7.46 9.80
N SER A 83 13.36 -6.19 9.49
CA SER A 83 12.34 -5.26 9.01
C SER A 83 12.76 -4.75 7.65
N PHE A 84 11.84 -4.83 6.68
CA PHE A 84 12.04 -4.32 5.33
C PHE A 84 10.94 -3.31 5.02
N GLN A 85 11.33 -2.08 4.72
CA GLN A 85 10.44 -1.04 4.27
C GLN A 85 10.81 -0.69 2.83
N SER A 86 9.91 -0.93 1.88
CA SER A 86 10.09 -0.44 0.52
C SER A 86 9.14 0.72 0.27
N GLY A 87 9.72 1.91 0.05
CA GLY A 87 9.01 3.09 -0.45
C GLY A 87 9.31 3.41 -1.91
N LYS A 88 9.97 2.49 -2.65
CA LYS A 88 10.42 2.73 -4.04
C LYS A 88 9.93 1.70 -5.06
N THR A 89 9.38 0.56 -4.65
CA THR A 89 8.91 -0.45 -5.61
C THR A 89 7.47 -0.16 -6.02
N LEU A 90 7.25 0.92 -6.78
CA LEU A 90 6.00 1.07 -7.54
C LEU A 90 5.83 -0.22 -8.36
N SER A 91 4.65 -0.81 -8.31
CA SER A 91 4.36 -2.07 -9.03
C SER A 91 5.02 -3.33 -8.45
N ARG A 92 5.05 -3.49 -7.12
CA ARG A 92 5.40 -4.79 -6.52
C ARG A 92 4.16 -5.67 -6.37
N HIS A 93 4.22 -6.86 -6.96
CA HIS A 93 3.41 -7.98 -6.55
C HIS A 93 4.03 -8.59 -5.29
N VAL A 94 3.35 -8.49 -4.14
CA VAL A 94 3.81 -9.09 -2.89
C VAL A 94 3.23 -10.49 -2.79
N LYS A 95 4.03 -11.45 -3.27
CA LYS A 95 3.68 -12.87 -3.26
C LYS A 95 4.61 -13.69 -2.39
N GLY A 96 4.09 -14.73 -1.76
CA GLY A 96 4.91 -15.68 -1.02
C GLY A 96 4.08 -16.76 -0.33
N VAL A 97 4.81 -17.69 0.29
CA VAL A 97 4.24 -18.77 1.08
C VAL A 97 4.82 -18.69 2.47
N PHE A 98 3.97 -18.77 3.50
CA PHE A 98 4.36 -18.89 4.89
C PHE A 98 3.93 -20.26 5.43
N VAL A 99 4.84 -20.97 6.08
CA VAL A 99 4.56 -22.31 6.63
C VAL A 99 4.33 -22.19 8.15
N GLY A 100 3.13 -22.54 8.60
CA GLY A 100 2.74 -22.56 10.00
C GLY A 100 3.35 -23.74 10.79
N THR A 101 3.20 -23.69 12.11
CA THR A 101 3.58 -24.75 13.08
C THR A 101 3.07 -26.14 12.70
N ASN A 102 1.89 -26.19 12.11
CA ASN A 102 1.15 -27.40 11.74
C ASN A 102 1.46 -27.87 10.31
N GLY A 103 2.44 -27.28 9.63
CA GLY A 103 2.72 -27.53 8.22
C GLY A 103 1.72 -26.87 7.26
N ALA A 104 0.75 -26.09 7.74
CA ALA A 104 -0.18 -25.37 6.89
C ALA A 104 0.55 -24.27 6.11
N GLN A 105 0.38 -24.27 4.79
CA GLN A 105 0.94 -23.26 3.91
C GLN A 105 -0.08 -22.14 3.71
N VAL A 106 0.26 -20.94 4.12
CA VAL A 106 -0.48 -19.71 3.81
C VAL A 106 0.20 -19.06 2.61
N SER A 107 -0.42 -19.21 1.44
CA SER A 107 -0.02 -18.46 0.26
C SER A 107 -0.68 -17.09 0.29
N TYR A 108 0.07 -16.04 -0.05
CA TYR A 108 -0.46 -14.68 -0.18
C TYR A 108 0.04 -14.08 -1.49
N ASP A 109 -0.82 -13.27 -2.11
CA ASP A 109 -0.58 -12.61 -3.40
C ASP A 109 -1.29 -11.25 -3.41
N PHE A 110 -0.54 -10.16 -3.30
CA PHE A 110 -1.08 -8.80 -3.28
C PHE A 110 -0.48 -7.98 -4.44
N ASP A 111 -1.29 -7.60 -5.42
CA ASP A 111 -0.85 -6.69 -6.49
C ASP A 111 -0.98 -5.23 -6.05
N ILE A 112 0.01 -4.77 -5.29
CA ILE A 112 0.11 -3.36 -4.88
C ILE A 112 0.30 -2.45 -6.11
N GLY A 113 0.81 -3.01 -7.21
CA GLY A 113 0.93 -2.28 -8.47
C GLY A 113 -0.40 -1.85 -9.06
N GLU A 114 -1.44 -2.67 -8.90
CA GLU A 114 -2.78 -2.37 -9.39
C GLU A 114 -3.34 -1.08 -8.76
N ILE A 115 -3.01 -0.80 -7.50
CA ILE A 115 -3.43 0.41 -6.79
C ILE A 115 -2.86 1.66 -7.47
N SER A 116 -1.53 1.70 -7.65
CA SER A 116 -0.84 2.82 -8.30
C SER A 116 -1.31 3.05 -9.74
N LYS A 117 -1.54 1.97 -10.50
CA LYS A 117 -2.05 2.00 -11.88
C LYS A 117 -3.47 2.56 -11.94
N THR A 118 -4.32 2.15 -11.00
CA THR A 118 -5.70 2.60 -10.88
C THR A 118 -5.77 4.11 -10.66
N ILE A 119 -4.99 4.63 -9.71
CA ILE A 119 -4.94 6.07 -9.42
C ILE A 119 -4.36 6.85 -10.62
N LYS A 120 -3.31 6.31 -11.26
CA LYS A 120 -2.72 6.92 -12.45
C LYS A 120 -3.73 6.99 -13.61
N SER A 121 -4.52 5.95 -13.83
CA SER A 121 -5.56 5.92 -14.86
C SER A 121 -6.64 6.97 -14.64
N VAL A 122 -7.05 7.18 -13.38
CA VAL A 122 -7.96 8.30 -13.03
C VAL A 122 -7.30 9.64 -13.34
N ALA A 123 -6.04 9.84 -12.95
CA ALA A 123 -5.33 11.09 -13.26
C ALA A 123 -5.31 11.37 -14.77
N GLU A 124 -4.99 10.37 -15.60
CA GLU A 124 -4.96 10.49 -17.05
C GLU A 124 -6.34 10.79 -17.64
N THR A 125 -7.39 10.12 -17.16
CA THR A 125 -8.78 10.34 -17.61
C THR A 125 -9.25 11.78 -17.37
N HIS A 126 -8.78 12.39 -16.28
CA HIS A 126 -9.11 13.78 -15.92
C HIS A 126 -8.06 14.81 -16.36
N GLY A 127 -7.09 14.41 -17.20
CA GLY A 127 -6.06 15.31 -17.72
C GLY A 127 -5.09 15.84 -16.66
N LEU A 128 -4.93 15.14 -15.54
CA LEU A 128 -4.01 15.46 -14.45
C LEU A 128 -2.69 14.66 -14.60
N LYS A 129 -1.60 15.25 -14.10
CA LYS A 129 -0.32 14.54 -13.97
C LYS A 129 -0.40 13.55 -12.80
N PHE A 130 0.24 12.40 -12.94
CA PHE A 130 0.44 11.47 -11.82
C PHE A 130 1.86 11.62 -11.25
N LYS A 131 1.97 11.84 -9.94
CA LYS A 131 3.25 12.00 -9.23
C LYS A 131 3.30 11.04 -8.05
N SER A 132 4.17 10.03 -8.10
CA SER A 132 4.49 9.27 -6.90
C SER A 132 5.57 9.97 -6.08
N VAL A 133 5.36 10.06 -4.76
CA VAL A 133 6.23 10.76 -3.82
C VAL A 133 6.69 9.83 -2.70
N ILE A 134 7.94 10.02 -2.26
CA ILE A 134 8.55 9.20 -1.21
C ILE A 134 8.10 9.64 0.18
N ARG A 135 7.85 10.94 0.36
CA ARG A 135 7.47 11.51 1.66
C ARG A 135 5.95 11.64 1.71
N ARG A 136 5.33 11.09 2.75
CA ARG A 136 3.89 11.24 3.00
C ARG A 136 3.44 12.70 2.98
N LYS A 137 4.23 13.59 3.59
CA LYS A 137 4.02 15.05 3.59
C LYS A 137 3.90 15.67 2.19
N SER A 138 4.43 15.04 1.15
CA SER A 138 4.30 15.51 -0.23
C SER A 138 2.98 15.11 -0.89
N ALA A 139 2.19 14.27 -0.23
CA ALA A 139 0.81 13.92 -0.57
C ALA A 139 -0.16 14.44 0.51
N GLU A 140 0.22 15.52 1.19
CA GLU A 140 -0.59 16.22 2.19
C GLU A 140 -0.72 17.71 1.77
N SER A 141 -1.87 18.33 2.02
CA SER A 141 -2.19 19.72 1.67
C SER A 141 -1.74 20.75 2.70
#